data_AF-A0A1H6AZ71-F1
#
_entry.id   AF-A0A1H6AZ71-F1
#
_cell.length_a   1.000
_cell.length_b   1.000
_cell.length_c   1.000
_cell.angle_alpha   90.00
_cell.angle_beta   90.00
_cell.angle_gamma   90.00
#
_symmetry.space_group_name_H-M   'P 1'
#
loop_
_entity.id
_entity.type
_entity.pdbx_description
1 polymer ?
#
loop_
_entity_poly.entity_id
_entity_poly.type
_entity_poly.pdbx_seq_one_letter_code
_entity_poly.pdbx_strand_id
1 'polypeptide(L)'
;MKMFMLIIGLLMASMAQAQISKLDQIFEQYKEQKGVTSIKIGKPMFKMLNKMKLNDHDIETIKPLLGKINSIKMLIFEDGGTSIKDQVSTAIGRLNYEELMVVNSDGNKIKFLAEKVDGDFIDNLLLSITSDTDTLFLILDGSLKYDDINNLVQTN
;
A
#
# COMPACT_ATOMS: atom_id res chain seq x y z
N MET A 1 -18.92 -23.66 34.88
CA MET A 1 -18.99 -23.85 33.41
C MET A 1 -19.45 -22.60 32.67
N LYS A 2 -20.59 -21.98 33.03
CA LYS A 2 -21.11 -20.77 32.36
C LYS A 2 -20.16 -19.56 32.39
N MET A 3 -19.51 -19.30 33.53
CA MET A 3 -18.51 -18.22 33.67
C MET A 3 -17.27 -18.44 32.77
N PHE A 4 -16.85 -19.70 32.62
CA PHE A 4 -15.66 -20.06 31.83
C PHE A 4 -15.91 -19.90 30.32
N MET A 5 -17.12 -20.26 29.85
CA MET A 5 -17.55 -19.99 28.47
C MET A 5 -17.65 -18.49 28.17
N LEU A 6 -18.06 -17.68 29.14
CA LEU A 6 -18.17 -16.23 28.96
C LEU A 6 -16.81 -15.55 28.83
N ILE A 7 -15.80 -16.02 29.59
CA ILE A 7 -14.41 -15.55 29.51
C ILE A 7 -13.77 -15.96 28.18
N ILE A 8 -13.99 -17.19 27.71
CA ILE A 8 -13.51 -17.66 26.39
C ILE A 8 -14.16 -16.85 25.25
N GLY A 9 -15.45 -16.55 25.35
CA GLY A 9 -16.15 -15.69 24.38
C GLY A 9 -15.58 -14.27 24.32
N LEU A 10 -15.19 -13.69 25.47
CA LEU A 10 -14.60 -12.35 25.54
C LEU A 10 -13.17 -12.30 24.97
N LEU A 11 -12.38 -13.36 25.17
CA LEU A 11 -11.04 -13.53 24.59
C LEU A 11 -11.06 -13.74 23.07
N MET A 12 -12.11 -14.36 22.53
CA MET A 12 -12.26 -14.51 21.07
C MET A 12 -12.75 -13.22 20.41
N ALA A 13 -13.50 -12.38 21.12
CA ALA A 13 -13.95 -11.09 20.63
C ALA A 13 -12.80 -10.07 20.47
N SER A 14 -11.72 -10.18 21.27
CA SER A 14 -10.54 -9.31 21.12
C SER A 14 -9.62 -9.70 19.96
N MET A 15 -9.73 -10.93 19.43
CA MET A 15 -8.96 -11.35 18.25
C MET A 15 -9.55 -10.83 16.92
N ALA A 16 -10.71 -10.18 16.95
CA ALA A 16 -11.32 -9.54 15.79
C ALA A 16 -10.74 -8.13 15.50
N GLN A 17 -9.64 -7.75 16.14
CA GLN A 17 -8.87 -6.57 15.72
C GLN A 17 -8.32 -6.85 14.33
N ALA A 18 -8.88 -6.15 13.33
CA ALA A 18 -8.38 -6.16 11.96
C ALA A 18 -6.85 -6.07 11.99
N GLN A 19 -6.18 -7.09 11.45
CA GLN A 19 -4.73 -7.14 11.37
C GLN A 19 -4.31 -5.97 10.47
N ILE A 20 -3.96 -4.84 11.10
CA ILE A 20 -3.47 -3.66 10.38
C ILE A 20 -2.15 -4.08 9.73
N SER A 21 -2.05 -3.91 8.41
CA SER A 21 -0.82 -4.18 7.68
C SER A 21 0.34 -3.42 8.31
N LYS A 22 1.54 -4.00 8.32
CA LYS A 22 2.72 -3.31 8.85
C LYS A 22 3.05 -2.04 8.04
N LEU A 23 2.75 -2.03 6.74
CA LEU A 23 2.87 -0.82 5.92
C LEU A 23 1.94 0.29 6.37
N ASP A 24 0.72 -0.06 6.78
CA ASP A 24 -0.24 0.89 7.31
C ASP A 24 0.29 1.54 8.60
N GLN A 25 0.94 0.76 9.46
CA GLN A 25 1.55 1.29 10.68
C GLN A 25 2.69 2.28 10.34
N ILE A 26 3.55 1.94 9.38
CA ILE A 26 4.60 2.83 8.89
C ILE A 26 3.98 4.12 8.36
N PHE A 27 2.97 4.03 7.49
CA PHE A 27 2.31 5.22 6.97
C PHE A 27 1.78 6.13 8.09
N GLU A 28 1.00 5.57 9.03
CA GLU A 28 0.39 6.36 10.11
C GLU A 28 1.45 6.97 11.05
N GLN A 29 2.61 6.32 11.22
CA GLN A 29 3.72 6.84 12.02
C GLN A 29 4.41 8.05 11.36
N TYR A 30 4.58 8.02 10.03
CA TYR A 30 5.40 9.01 9.32
C TYR A 30 4.60 10.09 8.57
N LYS A 31 3.29 9.92 8.37
CA LYS A 31 2.44 10.84 7.58
C LYS A 31 2.43 12.31 8.02
N GLU A 32 2.70 12.58 9.30
CA GLU A 32 2.64 13.92 9.89
C GLU A 32 4.04 14.49 10.22
N GLN A 33 5.10 13.80 9.79
CA GLN A 33 6.47 14.23 10.04
C GLN A 33 6.83 15.42 9.14
N LYS A 34 7.61 16.35 9.68
CA LYS A 34 8.09 17.51 8.93
C LYS A 34 8.97 17.05 7.76
N GLY A 35 8.72 17.61 6.57
CA GLY A 35 9.45 17.23 5.35
C GLY A 35 8.92 15.96 4.67
N VAL A 36 7.73 15.49 5.08
CA VAL A 36 7.04 14.39 4.44
C VAL A 36 5.72 14.89 3.87
N THR A 37 5.55 14.77 2.56
CA THR A 37 4.25 14.97 1.92
C THR A 37 3.51 13.64 1.93
N SER A 38 2.36 13.61 2.60
CA SER A 38 1.54 12.39 2.71
C SER A 38 0.18 12.54 2.03
N ILE A 39 -0.20 11.52 1.26
CA ILE A 39 -1.49 11.45 0.57
C ILE A 39 -2.17 10.14 0.96
N LYS A 40 -3.46 10.18 1.30
CA LYS A 40 -4.27 8.99 1.59
C LYS A 40 -5.61 9.07 0.86
N ILE A 41 -5.84 8.12 -0.03
CA ILE A 41 -7.08 7.97 -0.79
C ILE A 41 -7.75 6.69 -0.31
N GLY A 42 -8.90 6.81 0.33
CA GLY A 42 -9.66 5.66 0.85
C GLY A 42 -10.82 5.23 -0.06
N LYS A 43 -11.37 4.06 0.26
CA LYS A 43 -12.57 3.45 -0.37
C LYS A 43 -13.74 4.41 -0.66
N PRO A 44 -14.09 5.40 0.19
CA PRO A 44 -15.14 6.35 -0.15
C PRO A 44 -14.85 7.17 -1.41
N MET A 45 -13.60 7.56 -1.64
CA MET A 45 -13.19 8.30 -2.84
C MET A 45 -13.30 7.42 -4.09
N PHE A 46 -12.85 6.16 -4.02
CA PHE A 46 -12.99 5.22 -5.13
C PHE A 46 -14.45 4.94 -5.49
N LYS A 47 -15.33 4.82 -4.48
CA LYS A 47 -16.78 4.72 -4.70
C LYS A 47 -17.36 5.96 -5.37
N MET A 48 -16.87 7.15 -5.02
CA MET A 48 -17.27 8.39 -5.66
C MET A 48 -16.84 8.41 -7.13
N LEU A 49 -15.56 8.12 -7.41
CA LEU A 49 -15.01 8.05 -8.77
C LEU A 49 -15.75 7.03 -9.65
N ASN A 50 -16.09 5.86 -9.11
CA ASN A 50 -16.84 4.84 -9.86
C ASN A 50 -18.26 5.28 -10.23
N LYS A 51 -18.87 6.19 -9.46
CA LYS A 51 -20.21 6.75 -9.72
C LYS A 51 -20.17 7.98 -10.64
N MET A 52 -19.03 8.63 -10.77
CA MET A 52 -18.85 9.73 -11.71
C MET A 52 -18.75 9.17 -13.13
N LYS A 53 -19.54 9.72 -14.05
CA LYS A 53 -19.41 9.44 -15.48
C LYS A 53 -18.22 10.26 -16.01
N LEU A 54 -17.02 9.78 -15.69
CA LEU A 54 -15.80 10.31 -16.27
C LEU A 54 -15.66 9.65 -17.64
N ASN A 55 -15.85 10.42 -18.72
CA ASN A 55 -15.66 9.96 -20.10
C ASN A 55 -14.16 9.97 -20.43
N ASP A 56 -13.38 9.25 -19.62
CA ASP A 56 -11.94 9.18 -19.74
C ASP A 56 -11.54 7.71 -19.83
N HIS A 57 -10.93 7.36 -20.96
CA HIS A 57 -10.48 6.00 -21.28
C HIS A 57 -9.53 5.45 -20.20
N ASP A 58 -8.76 6.33 -19.56
CA ASP A 58 -7.81 5.93 -18.52
C ASP A 58 -8.53 5.57 -17.21
N ILE A 59 -9.62 6.29 -16.88
CA ILE A 59 -10.46 5.97 -15.72
C ILE A 59 -11.18 4.63 -15.92
N GLU A 60 -11.64 4.34 -17.14
CA GLU A 60 -12.28 3.05 -17.46
C GLU A 60 -11.32 1.87 -17.30
N THR A 61 -10.04 2.09 -17.59
CA THR A 61 -8.98 1.08 -17.45
C THR A 61 -8.70 0.75 -15.98
N ILE A 62 -8.72 1.73 -15.08
CA ILE A 62 -8.45 1.51 -13.65
C ILE A 62 -9.68 1.12 -12.82
N LYS A 63 -10.89 1.32 -13.35
CA LYS A 63 -12.17 1.00 -12.68
C LYS A 63 -12.25 -0.41 -12.07
N PRO A 64 -11.80 -1.48 -12.75
CA PRO A 64 -11.80 -2.84 -12.19
C PRO A 64 -10.99 -2.97 -10.89
N LEU A 65 -9.99 -2.10 -10.70
CA LEU A 65 -9.11 -2.09 -9.54
C LEU A 65 -9.67 -1.26 -8.39
N LEU A 66 -10.43 -0.21 -8.69
CA LEU A 66 -11.05 0.68 -7.70
C LEU A 66 -11.97 -0.08 -6.73
N GLY A 67 -12.54 -1.21 -7.15
CA GLY A 67 -13.37 -2.08 -6.31
C GLY A 67 -12.57 -3.01 -5.38
N LYS A 68 -11.29 -3.27 -5.71
CA LYS A 68 -10.43 -4.29 -5.07
C LYS A 68 -9.43 -3.67 -4.08
N ILE A 69 -9.18 -2.37 -4.20
CA ILE A 69 -8.29 -1.61 -3.33
C ILE A 69 -9.11 -0.97 -2.21
N ASN A 70 -8.61 -1.09 -0.98
CA ASN A 70 -9.18 -0.45 0.20
C ASN A 70 -8.66 0.98 0.36
N SER A 71 -7.35 1.17 0.14
CA SER A 71 -6.73 2.50 0.16
C SER A 71 -5.45 2.57 -0.67
N ILE A 72 -5.17 3.77 -1.19
CA ILE A 72 -3.86 4.13 -1.74
C ILE A 72 -3.26 5.17 -0.80
N LYS A 73 -2.02 4.96 -0.40
CA LYS A 73 -1.27 5.86 0.49
C LYS A 73 0.06 6.19 -0.14
N MET A 74 0.53 7.43 0.02
CA MET A 74 1.79 7.87 -0.53
C MET A 74 2.55 8.67 0.52
N LEU A 75 3.85 8.39 0.65
CA LEU A 75 4.81 9.22 1.37
C LEU A 75 5.87 9.69 0.38
N ILE A 76 6.00 11.01 0.24
CA ILE A 76 7.01 11.64 -0.61
C ILE A 76 7.96 12.41 0.32
N PHE A 77 9.26 12.21 0.10
CA PHE A 77 10.34 12.85 0.82
C PHE A 77 11.11 13.72 -0.18
N GLU A 78 11.04 15.03 0.00
CA GLU A 78 11.77 16.03 -0.78
C GLU A 78 13.10 16.37 -0.07
N ASP A 79 14.06 16.89 -0.85
CA ASP A 79 15.42 17.28 -0.45
C ASP A 79 15.48 17.94 0.95
N GLY A 80 15.96 17.19 1.95
CA GLY A 80 16.05 17.61 3.36
C GLY A 80 15.48 16.60 4.37
N GLY A 81 14.70 15.61 3.92
CA GLY A 81 14.14 14.56 4.77
C GLY A 81 15.05 13.36 5.06
N THR A 82 16.37 13.44 4.83
CA THR A 82 17.30 12.29 4.81
C THR A 82 17.16 11.36 6.01
N SER A 83 17.09 11.91 7.24
CA SER A 83 16.96 11.10 8.45
C SER A 83 15.62 10.38 8.58
N ILE A 84 14.51 10.98 8.12
CA ILE A 84 13.17 10.37 8.17
C ILE A 84 13.02 9.37 7.03
N LYS A 85 13.50 9.72 5.83
CA LYS A 85 13.62 8.82 4.68
C LYS A 85 14.37 7.56 5.06
N ASP A 86 15.53 7.67 5.71
CA ASP A 86 16.34 6.53 6.10
C ASP A 86 15.65 5.67 7.16
N GLN A 87 14.94 6.30 8.11
CA GLN A 87 14.12 5.60 9.09
C GLN A 87 12.98 4.81 8.43
N VAL A 88 12.26 5.42 7.48
CA VAL A 88 11.16 4.78 6.75
C VAL A 88 11.69 3.64 5.88
N SER A 89 12.77 3.87 5.15
CA SER A 89 13.44 2.86 4.33
C SER A 89 13.92 1.69 5.18
N THR A 90 14.46 1.96 6.37
CA THR A 90 14.85 0.93 7.34
C THR A 90 13.65 0.18 7.90
N ALA A 91 12.56 0.89 8.23
CA ALA A 91 11.34 0.27 8.73
C ALA A 91 10.72 -0.67 7.69
N ILE A 92 10.68 -0.25 6.42
CA ILE A 92 10.23 -1.05 5.29
C ILE A 92 11.18 -2.25 5.05
N GLY A 93 12.49 -2.03 5.09
CA GLY A 93 13.47 -3.12 4.90
C GLY A 93 13.46 -4.19 6.00
N ARG A 94 12.84 -3.91 7.15
CA ARG A 94 12.59 -4.89 8.22
C ARG A 94 11.30 -5.69 8.02
N LEU A 95 10.50 -5.34 7.03
CA LEU A 95 9.33 -6.11 6.67
C LEU A 95 9.75 -7.33 5.85
N ASN A 96 9.18 -8.48 6.15
CA ASN A 96 9.40 -9.72 5.39
C ASN A 96 8.51 -9.72 4.13
N TYR A 97 8.79 -8.81 3.20
CA TYR A 97 8.00 -8.64 1.98
C TYR A 97 8.71 -9.34 0.83
N GLU A 98 7.93 -9.89 -0.09
CA GLU A 98 8.43 -10.55 -1.29
C GLU A 98 8.79 -9.50 -2.35
N GLU A 99 10.01 -9.54 -2.87
CA GLU A 99 10.43 -8.68 -3.98
C GLU A 99 9.90 -9.25 -5.29
N LEU A 100 8.91 -8.59 -5.88
CA LEU A 100 8.30 -9.01 -7.15
C LEU A 100 9.10 -8.51 -8.36
N MET A 101 9.61 -7.28 -8.27
CA MET A 101 10.37 -6.65 -9.35
C MET A 101 11.32 -5.60 -8.79
N VAL A 102 12.52 -5.53 -9.35
CA VAL A 102 13.48 -4.45 -9.09
C VAL A 102 14.00 -3.93 -10.43
N VAL A 103 13.92 -2.61 -10.61
CA VAL A 103 14.49 -1.91 -11.76
C VAL A 103 15.53 -0.92 -11.25
N ASN A 104 16.74 -0.97 -11.81
CA ASN A 104 17.80 -0.01 -11.52
C ASN A 104 18.21 0.65 -12.85
N SER A 105 18.13 1.99 -12.91
CA SER A 105 18.50 2.76 -14.11
C SER A 105 18.94 4.16 -13.72
N ASP A 106 20.16 4.56 -14.11
CA ASP A 106 20.67 5.94 -14.01
C ASP A 106 20.35 6.65 -12.67
N GLY A 107 20.79 6.06 -11.55
CA GLY A 107 20.57 6.62 -10.20
C GLY A 107 19.15 6.39 -9.63
N ASN A 108 18.21 5.91 -10.45
CA ASN A 108 16.87 5.55 -10.02
C ASN A 108 16.78 4.07 -9.66
N LYS A 109 16.14 3.78 -8.54
CA LYS A 109 15.82 2.44 -8.08
C LYS A 109 14.32 2.33 -7.82
N ILE A 110 13.68 1.41 -8.54
CA ILE A 110 12.27 1.10 -8.40
C ILE A 110 12.15 -0.33 -7.85
N LYS A 111 11.37 -0.51 -6.78
CA LYS A 111 11.03 -1.81 -6.22
C LYS A 111 9.52 -2.00 -6.13
N PHE A 112 9.04 -3.16 -6.55
CA PHE A 112 7.71 -3.65 -6.28
C PHE A 112 7.79 -4.77 -5.24
N LEU A 113 7.12 -4.57 -4.12
CA LEU A 113 7.15 -5.44 -2.95
C LEU A 113 5.72 -5.86 -2.60
N ALA A 114 5.52 -7.09 -2.15
CA ALA A 114 4.23 -7.61 -1.68
C ALA A 114 4.32 -8.12 -0.24
N GLU A 115 3.29 -7.86 0.57
CA GLU A 115 3.21 -8.41 1.93
C GLU A 115 3.02 -9.92 1.92
N LYS A 116 2.20 -10.41 0.99
CA LYS A 116 1.93 -11.83 0.82
C LYS A 116 1.58 -12.13 -0.63
N VAL A 117 2.13 -13.22 -1.16
CA VAL A 117 1.72 -13.83 -2.41
C VAL A 117 1.14 -15.21 -2.10
N ASP A 118 -0.08 -15.48 -2.57
CA ASP A 118 -0.80 -16.73 -2.33
C ASP A 118 -1.52 -17.19 -3.61
N GLY A 119 -0.87 -18.09 -4.34
CA GLY A 119 -1.32 -18.49 -5.67
C GLY A 119 -1.36 -17.28 -6.60
N ASP A 120 -2.55 -16.95 -7.11
CA ASP A 120 -2.74 -15.82 -8.02
C ASP A 120 -3.00 -14.48 -7.32
N PHE A 121 -3.06 -14.46 -5.98
CA PHE A 121 -3.39 -13.27 -5.20
C PHE A 121 -2.15 -12.63 -4.61
N ILE A 122 -2.10 -11.30 -4.67
CA ILE A 122 -1.08 -10.46 -4.09
C ILE A 122 -1.77 -9.51 -3.11
N ASP A 123 -1.44 -9.67 -1.83
CA ASP A 123 -1.93 -8.81 -0.75
C ASP A 123 -0.92 -7.70 -0.47
N ASN A 124 -1.44 -6.47 -0.41
CA ASN A 124 -0.74 -5.24 -0.06
C ASN A 124 0.56 -5.00 -0.83
N LEU A 125 0.48 -4.11 -1.81
CA LEU A 125 1.63 -3.73 -2.64
C LEU A 125 2.33 -2.49 -2.09
N LEU A 126 3.65 -2.51 -2.11
CA LEU A 126 4.49 -1.34 -1.95
C LEU A 126 5.31 -1.11 -3.22
N LEU A 127 5.14 0.06 -3.81
CA LEU A 127 6.03 0.63 -4.80
C LEU A 127 6.99 1.60 -4.09
N SER A 128 8.28 1.31 -4.16
CA SER A 128 9.34 2.21 -3.71
C SER A 128 10.09 2.76 -4.92
N ILE A 129 10.12 4.07 -5.05
CA ILE A 129 10.92 4.79 -6.04
C ILE A 129 11.93 5.63 -5.26
N THR A 130 13.21 5.38 -5.48
CA THR A 130 14.30 6.15 -4.89
C THR A 130 15.14 6.72 -6.03
N SER A 131 15.25 8.04 -6.09
CA SER A 131 16.19 8.75 -6.94
C SER A 131 17.26 9.44 -6.07
N ASP A 132 18.18 10.15 -6.71
CA ASP A 132 19.20 10.94 -6.02
C ASP A 132 18.59 12.07 -5.18
N THR A 133 17.47 12.65 -5.63
CA THR A 133 16.83 13.82 -5.01
C THR A 133 15.63 13.43 -4.15
N ASP A 134 14.84 12.45 -4.60
CA ASP A 134 13.51 12.20 -4.08
C ASP A 134 13.33 10.74 -3.69
N THR A 135 12.44 10.50 -2.73
CA THR A 135 12.02 9.15 -2.39
C THR A 135 10.51 9.12 -2.24
N LEU A 136 9.89 8.17 -2.92
CA LEU A 136 8.45 7.96 -2.92
C LEU A 136 8.16 6.53 -2.50
N PHE A 137 7.29 6.38 -1.52
CA PHE A 137 6.65 5.12 -1.18
C PHE A 137 5.17 5.23 -1.48
N LEU A 138 4.68 4.37 -2.38
CA LEU A 138 3.27 4.23 -2.69
C LEU A 138 2.81 2.86 -2.20
N ILE A 139 1.84 2.87 -1.29
CA ILE A 139 1.27 1.71 -0.64
C ILE A 139 -0.15 1.52 -1.19
N LEU A 140 -0.42 0.37 -1.80
CA LEU A 140 -1.77 -0.05 -2.12
C LEU A 140 -2.20 -1.12 -1.12
N ASP A 141 -3.15 -0.78 -0.26
CA ASP A 141 -3.81 -1.71 0.66
C ASP A 141 -5.01 -2.35 -0.04
N GLY A 142 -4.96 -3.67 -0.17
CA GLY A 142 -5.93 -4.46 -0.92
C GLY A 142 -5.39 -5.83 -1.30
N SER A 143 -6.24 -6.62 -1.96
CA SER A 143 -5.89 -7.93 -2.51
C SER A 143 -6.16 -7.91 -4.02
N LEU A 144 -5.12 -8.11 -4.81
CA LEU A 144 -5.15 -8.01 -6.27
C LEU A 144 -4.78 -9.35 -6.89
N LYS A 145 -5.35 -9.69 -8.04
CA LYS A 145 -4.88 -10.84 -8.81
C LYS A 145 -3.70 -10.44 -9.72
N TYR A 146 -2.84 -11.39 -10.09
CA TYR A 146 -1.81 -11.13 -11.11
C TYR A 146 -2.40 -10.56 -12.41
N ASP A 147 -3.54 -11.07 -12.86
CA ASP A 147 -4.23 -10.56 -14.06
C ASP A 147 -4.62 -9.08 -13.94
N ASP A 148 -4.98 -8.63 -12.73
CA ASP A 148 -5.34 -7.24 -12.47
C ASP A 148 -4.13 -6.31 -12.65
N ILE A 149 -2.94 -6.78 -12.28
CA ILE A 149 -1.67 -6.05 -12.44
C ILE A 149 -1.19 -6.11 -13.89
N ASN A 150 -1.31 -7.28 -14.53
CA ASN A 150 -0.91 -7.46 -15.92
C ASN A 150 -1.69 -6.53 -16.87
N ASN A 151 -3.00 -6.33 -16.62
CA ASN A 151 -3.82 -5.38 -17.36
C ASN A 151 -3.36 -3.92 -17.22
N LEU A 152 -2.61 -3.55 -16.18
CA LEU A 152 -2.04 -2.21 -16.04
C LEU A 152 -0.77 -2.00 -16.86
N VAL A 153 0.02 -3.06 -17.04
CA VAL A 153 1.33 -3.00 -17.69
C VAL A 153 1.22 -3.19 -19.20
N GLN A 154 0.21 -3.93 -19.67
CA GLN A 154 0.03 -4.23 -21.10
C GLN A 154 -0.55 -3.08 -21.92
N THR A 155 -0.90 -1.94 -21.31
CA THR A 155 -1.38 -0.76 -22.05
C THR A 155 -0.19 -0.03 -22.68
N ASN A 156 0.33 -0.58 -23.79
CA ASN A 156 1.14 0.10 -24.80
C ASN A 156 0.54 -0.15 -26.19
#